data_AF-A0A1H0SPU8-F1
#
_entry.id   AF-A0A1H0SPU8-F1
#
_cell.length_a   1.000
_cell.length_b   1.000
_cell.length_c   1.000
_cell.angle_alpha   90.00
_cell.angle_beta   90.00
_cell.angle_gamma   90.00
#
_symmetry.space_group_name_H-M   'P 1'
#
loop_
_entity.id
_entity.type
_entity.pdbx_description
1 polymer ?
#
loop_
_entity_poly.entity_id
_entity_poly.type
_entity_poly.pdbx_seq_one_letter_code
_entity_poly.pdbx_strand_id
1 'polypeptide(L)'
;MSKSLNLSAFAEEGKISIFVNSSQEPMGVLIPLKQWPEIAPAIAKNCELYRLMEQLTYKPIFECSLQELQDRLRPEIQRVETEHLNAGQYNVYQYTNGDNSPKQFIRQYADRRELVEVDAKTGQSHILQRKF
;
A
#
# COMPACT_ATOMS: atom_id res chain seq x y z
N MET A 1 -39.69 -2.81 23.05
CA MET A 1 -38.90 -4.04 22.80
C MET A 1 -37.42 -3.66 22.86
N SER A 2 -36.67 -4.14 23.84
CA SER A 2 -35.21 -3.98 23.88
C SER A 2 -34.58 -4.89 22.83
N LYS A 3 -34.08 -4.34 21.73
CA LYS A 3 -33.21 -5.10 20.82
C LYS A 3 -31.86 -5.26 21.51
N SER A 4 -31.63 -6.42 22.13
CA SER A 4 -30.31 -6.78 22.62
C SER A 4 -29.38 -6.95 21.41
N LEU A 5 -28.33 -6.13 21.34
CA LEU A 5 -27.31 -6.28 20.30
C LEU A 5 -26.48 -7.52 20.63
N ASN A 6 -26.60 -8.57 19.82
CA ASN A 6 -25.73 -9.73 19.93
C ASN A 6 -24.39 -9.39 19.28
N LEU A 7 -23.41 -9.04 20.11
CA LEU A 7 -22.07 -8.62 19.67
C LEU A 7 -21.33 -9.75 18.92
N SER A 8 -21.62 -11.01 19.22
CA SER A 8 -21.05 -12.17 18.53
C SER A 8 -21.54 -12.25 17.08
N ALA A 9 -22.85 -12.11 16.87
CA ALA A 9 -23.45 -12.09 15.54
C ALA A 9 -22.97 -10.88 14.71
N PHE A 10 -22.83 -9.72 15.35
CA PHE A 10 -22.27 -8.52 14.72
C PHE A 10 -20.82 -8.72 14.25
N ALA A 11 -19.98 -9.38 15.07
CA ALA A 11 -18.59 -9.66 14.73
C ALA A 11 -18.44 -10.65 13.56
N GLU A 12 -19.40 -11.56 13.38
CA GLU A 12 -19.44 -12.51 12.26
C GLU A 12 -19.96 -11.88 10.95
N GLU A 13 -21.00 -11.05 11.04
CA GLU A 13 -21.55 -10.38 9.86
C GLU A 13 -20.61 -9.33 9.27
N GLY A 14 -19.74 -8.76 10.12
CA GLY A 14 -18.70 -7.83 9.70
C GLY A 14 -19.27 -6.62 8.98
N LYS A 15 -20.42 -6.06 9.43
CA LYS A 15 -21.05 -4.88 8.83
C LYS A 15 -20.94 -3.66 9.73
N ILE A 16 -20.91 -2.46 9.16
CA ILE A 16 -21.09 -1.20 9.90
C ILE A 16 -22.53 -1.14 10.41
N SER A 17 -22.72 -0.76 11.67
CA SER A 17 -24.05 -0.59 12.26
C SER A 17 -24.19 0.74 12.99
N ILE A 18 -25.37 1.36 12.89
CA ILE A 18 -25.71 2.58 13.61
C ILE A 18 -26.41 2.19 14.91
N PHE A 19 -25.89 2.69 16.03
CA PHE A 19 -26.51 2.56 17.34
C PHE A 19 -27.44 3.74 17.59
N VAL A 20 -28.72 3.46 17.92
CA VAL A 20 -29.75 4.48 18.16
C VAL A 20 -30.30 4.39 19.58
N ASN A 21 -30.77 5.51 20.13
CA ASN A 21 -31.41 5.57 21.45
C ASN A 21 -32.86 5.04 21.43
N SER A 22 -33.53 5.09 22.59
CA SER A 22 -34.95 4.70 22.72
C SER A 22 -35.91 5.53 21.86
N SER A 23 -35.51 6.74 21.46
CA SER A 23 -36.24 7.66 20.58
C SER A 23 -35.90 7.50 19.09
N GLN A 24 -35.13 6.46 18.72
CA GLN A 24 -34.62 6.22 17.35
C GLN A 24 -33.60 7.27 16.86
N GLU A 25 -33.01 8.07 17.76
CA GLU A 25 -31.98 9.04 17.38
C GLU A 25 -30.59 8.36 17.34
N PRO A 26 -29.79 8.58 16.28
CA PRO A 26 -28.42 8.05 16.21
C PRO A 26 -27.55 8.54 17.36
N MET A 27 -26.96 7.60 18.09
CA MET A 27 -26.00 7.87 19.17
C MET A 27 -24.56 7.54 18.80
N GLY A 28 -24.34 6.63 17.85
CA GLY A 28 -22.99 6.21 17.47
C GLY A 28 -22.97 5.18 16.36
N VAL A 29 -21.77 4.72 16.01
CA VAL A 29 -21.52 3.73 14.97
C VAL A 29 -20.62 2.64 15.53
N LEU A 30 -20.92 1.38 15.20
CA LEU A 30 -20.05 0.24 15.42
C LEU A 30 -19.35 -0.12 14.11
N ILE A 31 -18.02 -0.12 14.14
CA ILE A 31 -17.17 -0.43 12.99
C ILE A 31 -16.37 -1.68 13.32
N PRO A 32 -16.61 -2.83 12.65
CA PRO A 32 -15.75 -3.99 12.80
C PRO A 32 -14.33 -3.65 12.33
N LEU A 33 -13.32 -3.98 13.14
CA LEU A 33 -11.91 -3.67 12.81
C LEU A 33 -11.47 -4.25 11.44
N LYS A 34 -12.03 -5.39 11.04
CA LYS A 34 -11.78 -6.01 9.72
C LYS A 34 -12.20 -5.14 8.54
N GLN A 35 -13.18 -4.25 8.72
CA GLN A 35 -13.64 -3.33 7.67
C GLN A 35 -12.84 -2.03 7.64
N TRP A 36 -12.01 -1.76 8.65
CA TRP A 36 -11.21 -0.55 8.70
C TRP A 36 -10.36 -0.31 7.44
N PRO A 37 -9.65 -1.31 6.87
CA PRO A 37 -8.84 -1.11 5.66
C PRO A 37 -9.65 -0.59 4.45
N GLU A 38 -10.93 -0.93 4.36
CA GLU A 38 -11.81 -0.50 3.26
C GLU A 38 -12.31 0.94 3.46
N ILE A 39 -12.53 1.35 4.72
CA ILE A 39 -13.11 2.64 5.08
C ILE A 39 -12.01 3.71 5.25
N ALA A 40 -10.84 3.32 5.74
CA ALA A 40 -9.73 4.21 6.08
C ALA A 40 -9.34 5.19 4.96
N PRO A 41 -9.29 4.80 3.66
CA PRO A 41 -8.94 5.72 2.59
C PRO A 41 -9.89 6.93 2.42
N ALA A 42 -11.16 6.77 2.83
CA ALA A 42 -12.17 7.83 2.74
C ALA A 42 -12.21 8.75 3.97
N ILE A 43 -11.45 8.44 5.02
CA ILE A 43 -11.43 9.20 6.27
C ILE A 43 -10.19 10.09 6.34
N ALA A 44 -10.40 11.35 6.71
CA ALA A 44 -9.31 12.30 6.87
C ALA A 44 -8.32 11.84 7.95
N LYS A 45 -7.03 11.70 7.58
CA LYS A 45 -5.97 11.17 8.45
C LYS A 45 -5.73 11.98 9.74
N ASN A 46 -6.16 13.25 9.75
CA ASN A 46 -6.01 14.14 10.90
C ASN A 46 -7.14 14.02 11.93
N CYS A 47 -8.20 13.24 11.68
CA CYS A 47 -9.33 13.11 12.59
C CYS A 47 -9.05 12.13 13.73
N GLU A 48 -9.79 12.28 14.84
CA GLU A 48 -9.64 11.44 16.04
C GLU A 48 -9.95 9.97 15.76
N LEU A 49 -10.99 9.69 14.97
CA LEU A 49 -11.37 8.33 14.58
C LEU A 49 -10.21 7.63 13.84
N TYR A 50 -9.56 8.32 12.91
CA TYR A 50 -8.44 7.75 12.17
C TYR A 50 -7.29 7.39 13.11
N ARG A 51 -6.90 8.30 14.02
CA ARG A 51 -5.83 8.06 15.00
C ARG A 51 -6.15 6.88 15.92
N LEU A 52 -7.38 6.82 16.42
CA LEU A 52 -7.84 5.72 17.27
C LEU A 52 -7.77 4.39 16.52
N MET A 53 -8.31 4.34 15.31
CA MET A 53 -8.35 3.11 14.52
C MET A 53 -6.95 2.68 14.07
N GLU A 54 -6.07 3.63 13.74
CA GLU A 54 -4.67 3.35 13.46
C GLU A 54 -3.99 2.69 14.67
N GLN A 55 -4.20 3.20 15.89
CA GLN A 55 -3.67 2.57 17.10
C GLN A 55 -4.23 1.17 17.36
N LEU A 56 -5.53 0.97 17.15
CA LEU A 56 -6.22 -0.30 17.41
C LEU A 56 -5.92 -1.37 16.34
N THR A 57 -5.63 -0.94 15.12
CA THR A 57 -5.36 -1.84 13.97
C THR A 57 -3.88 -1.89 13.61
N TYR A 58 -3.03 -1.20 14.36
CA TYR A 58 -1.60 -1.20 14.11
C TYR A 58 -1.04 -2.61 14.26
N LYS A 59 -0.50 -3.11 13.16
CA LYS A 59 0.22 -4.37 13.11
C LYS A 59 1.72 -4.08 13.05
N PRO A 60 2.52 -4.48 14.06
CA PRO A 60 3.96 -4.30 14.05
C PRO A 60 4.63 -4.94 12.82
N ILE A 61 5.78 -4.40 12.40
CA ILE A 61 6.52 -4.87 11.20
C ILE A 61 6.82 -6.37 11.28
N PHE A 62 7.20 -6.86 12.45
CA PHE A 62 7.55 -8.28 12.67
C PHE A 62 6.33 -9.22 12.66
N GLU A 63 5.12 -8.68 12.68
CA GLU A 63 3.88 -9.45 12.55
C GLU A 63 3.30 -9.36 11.12
N CYS A 64 3.81 -8.45 10.29
CA CYS A 64 3.35 -8.28 8.93
C CYS A 64 3.87 -9.41 8.02
N SER A 65 3.02 -9.83 7.10
CA SER A 65 3.43 -10.62 5.93
C SER A 65 4.29 -9.78 4.98
N LEU A 66 5.02 -10.45 4.10
CA LEU A 66 5.84 -9.78 3.08
C LEU A 66 5.00 -8.88 2.17
N GLN A 67 3.78 -9.29 1.82
CA GLN A 67 2.87 -8.48 1.01
C GLN A 67 2.46 -7.20 1.75
N GLU A 68 2.06 -7.30 3.01
CA GLU A 68 1.67 -6.13 3.82
C GLU A 68 2.85 -5.13 3.97
N LEU A 69 4.08 -5.62 4.15
CA LEU A 69 5.27 -4.78 4.20
C LEU A 69 5.54 -4.09 2.87
N GLN A 70 5.41 -4.83 1.77
CA GLN A 70 5.57 -4.29 0.42
C GLN A 70 4.55 -3.18 0.15
N ASP A 71 3.30 -3.39 0.52
CA ASP A 71 2.22 -2.41 0.32
C ASP A 71 2.46 -1.14 1.16
N ARG A 72 2.95 -1.29 2.39
CA ARG A 72 3.34 -0.15 3.25
C ARG A 72 4.50 0.66 2.67
N LEU A 73 5.47 0.02 2.06
CA LEU A 73 6.65 0.68 1.49
C LEU A 73 6.36 1.31 0.12
N ARG A 74 5.34 0.84 -0.60
CA ARG A 74 5.05 1.27 -1.98
C ARG A 74 4.96 2.79 -2.16
N PRO A 75 4.26 3.56 -1.31
CA PRO A 75 4.14 5.00 -1.50
C PRO A 75 5.49 5.71 -1.36
N GLU A 76 6.34 5.28 -0.41
CA GLU A 76 7.66 5.86 -0.22
C GLU A 76 8.61 5.52 -1.37
N ILE A 77 8.53 4.29 -1.89
CA ILE A 77 9.26 3.89 -3.10
C ILE A 77 8.85 4.79 -4.27
N GLN A 78 7.55 4.98 -4.52
CA GLN A 78 7.05 5.84 -5.60
C GLN A 78 7.49 7.31 -5.44
N ARG A 79 7.52 7.80 -4.20
CA ARG A 79 8.01 9.15 -3.91
C ARG A 79 9.47 9.31 -4.29
N VAL A 80 10.33 8.39 -3.84
CA VAL A 80 11.78 8.41 -4.14
C VAL A 80 12.02 8.24 -5.64
N GLU A 81 11.30 7.34 -6.30
CA GLU A 81 11.37 7.15 -7.75
C GLU A 81 11.05 8.45 -8.50
N THR A 82 10.03 9.19 -8.06
CA THR A 82 9.65 10.49 -8.64
C THR A 82 10.72 11.55 -8.39
N GLU A 83 11.28 11.60 -7.18
CA GLU A 83 12.36 12.51 -6.81
C GLU A 83 13.61 12.30 -7.67
N HIS A 84 14.00 11.05 -7.92
CA HIS A 84 15.12 10.73 -8.82
C HIS A 84 14.88 11.25 -10.24
N LEU A 85 13.69 11.01 -10.80
CA LEU A 85 13.37 11.46 -12.15
C LEU A 85 13.36 12.99 -12.25
N ASN A 86 12.83 13.68 -11.25
CA ASN A 86 12.84 15.15 -11.17
C ASN A 86 14.26 15.72 -11.04
N ALA A 87 15.18 14.98 -10.41
CA ALA A 87 16.59 15.32 -10.32
C ALA A 87 17.40 15.00 -11.60
N GLY A 88 16.75 14.50 -12.66
CA GLY A 88 17.42 14.10 -13.91
C GLY A 88 18.17 12.77 -13.82
N GLN A 89 17.93 11.98 -12.75
CA GLN A 89 18.46 10.63 -12.60
C GLN A 89 17.51 9.61 -13.25
N TYR A 90 17.85 8.32 -13.13
CA TYR A 90 17.03 7.21 -13.61
C TYR A 90 16.78 6.18 -12.51
N ASN A 91 15.63 5.51 -12.59
CA ASN A 91 15.33 4.33 -11.77
C ASN A 91 15.77 3.06 -12.50
N VAL A 92 16.16 2.03 -11.74
CA VAL A 92 16.63 0.74 -12.28
C VAL A 92 15.67 -0.36 -11.89
N TYR A 93 15.20 -1.11 -12.88
CA TYR A 93 14.33 -2.26 -12.69
C TYR A 93 14.97 -3.52 -13.28
N GLN A 94 14.72 -4.66 -12.67
CA GLN A 94 15.12 -5.94 -13.25
C GLN A 94 14.30 -6.21 -14.51
N TYR A 95 14.95 -6.64 -15.59
CA TYR A 95 14.25 -7.07 -16.79
C TYR A 95 13.78 -8.53 -16.62
N THR A 96 12.47 -8.75 -16.65
CA THR A 96 11.85 -10.07 -16.44
C THR A 96 11.06 -10.46 -17.70
N ASN A 97 11.76 -10.84 -18.77
CA ASN A 97 11.10 -11.28 -20.00
C ASN A 97 11.74 -12.57 -20.50
N GLY A 98 11.05 -13.70 -20.28
CA GLY A 98 11.25 -15.02 -20.89
C GLY A 98 12.58 -15.72 -20.60
N ASP A 99 13.69 -15.10 -21.02
CA ASP A 99 15.03 -15.57 -20.77
C ASP A 99 15.57 -14.85 -19.54
N ASN A 100 15.72 -15.60 -18.44
CA ASN A 100 16.36 -15.16 -17.21
C ASN A 100 17.82 -14.74 -17.47
N SER A 101 18.05 -13.58 -18.09
CA SER A 101 19.36 -12.95 -18.15
C SER A 101 19.51 -12.08 -16.90
N PRO A 102 20.18 -12.57 -15.83
CA PRO A 102 20.31 -11.83 -14.56
C PRO A 102 21.16 -10.55 -14.70
N LYS A 103 21.65 -10.25 -15.91
CA LYS A 103 22.49 -9.10 -16.22
C LYS A 103 21.73 -7.98 -16.92
N GLN A 104 20.45 -8.17 -17.24
CA GLN A 104 19.65 -7.20 -17.96
C GLN A 104 18.75 -6.39 -17.02
N PHE A 105 18.76 -5.08 -17.23
CA PHE A 105 18.04 -4.12 -16.41
C PHE A 105 17.40 -3.06 -17.30
N ILE A 106 16.29 -2.49 -16.83
CA ILE A 106 15.66 -1.34 -17.45
C ILE A 106 16.12 -0.10 -16.67
N ARG A 107 16.69 0.88 -17.38
CA ARG A 107 16.86 2.24 -16.87
C ARG A 107 15.67 3.07 -17.32
N GLN A 108 14.91 3.58 -16.36
CA GLN A 108 13.79 4.49 -16.62
C GLN A 108 14.19 5.92 -16.31
N TYR A 109 14.17 6.74 -17.34
CA TYR A 109 14.29 8.20 -17.27
C TYR A 109 12.89 8.83 -17.31
N ALA A 110 12.83 10.15 -17.17
CA ALA A 110 11.57 10.90 -17.26
C ALA A 110 10.96 10.85 -18.68
N ASP A 111 11.81 10.79 -19.72
CA ASP A 111 11.43 10.89 -21.13
C ASP A 111 11.55 9.56 -21.90
N ARG A 112 12.31 8.59 -21.37
CA ARG A 112 12.62 7.35 -22.08
C ARG A 112 12.93 6.19 -21.15
N ARG A 113 13.02 5.01 -21.75
CA ARG A 113 13.49 3.78 -21.12
C ARG A 113 14.56 3.12 -21.99
N GLU A 114 15.55 2.54 -21.32
CA GLU A 114 16.66 1.85 -21.95
C GLU A 114 16.79 0.45 -21.36
N LEU A 115 16.88 -0.56 -22.21
CA LEU A 115 17.31 -1.89 -21.79
C LEU A 115 18.83 -1.91 -21.81
N VAL A 116 19.44 -2.25 -20.68
CA VAL A 116 20.89 -2.30 -20.52
C VAL A 116 21.33 -3.66 -20.00
N GLU A 117 22.51 -4.08 -20.42
CA GLU A 117 23.23 -5.20 -19.82
C GLU A 117 24.39 -4.68 -18.97
N VAL A 118 24.59 -5.27 -17.80
CA VAL A 118 25.68 -4.89 -16.88
C VAL A 118 26.66 -6.06 -16.75
N ASP A 119 27.94 -5.79 -17.02
CA ASP A 119 29.01 -6.73 -16.70
C ASP A 119 29.26 -6.73 -15.20
N ALA A 120 28.92 -7.85 -14.55
CA ALA A 120 29.08 -8.03 -13.10
C ALA A 120 30.54 -7.95 -12.61
N LYS A 121 31.54 -8.16 -13.47
CA LYS A 121 32.96 -8.09 -13.10
C LYS A 121 33.50 -6.66 -13.10
N THR A 122 33.03 -5.84 -14.04
CA THR A 122 33.59 -4.51 -14.29
C THR A 122 32.64 -3.38 -13.90
N GLY A 123 31.35 -3.68 -13.70
CA GLY A 123 30.29 -2.69 -13.49
C GLY A 123 29.94 -1.89 -14.75
N GLN A 124 30.57 -2.17 -15.90
CA GLN A 124 30.29 -1.47 -17.15
C GLN A 124 28.92 -1.87 -17.67
N SER A 125 28.20 -0.90 -18.25
CA SER A 125 26.87 -1.10 -18.79
C SER A 125 26.84 -0.82 -20.29
N HIS A 126 26.17 -1.70 -21.04
CA HIS A 126 25.93 -1.55 -22.46
C HIS A 126 24.44 -1.39 -22.74
N ILE A 127 24.08 -0.41 -23.57
CA ILE A 127 22.68 -0.19 -23.96
C ILE A 127 22.34 -1.17 -25.08
N LEU A 128 21.39 -2.05 -24.84
CA LEU A 128 20.87 -3.00 -25.82
C LEU A 128 19.77 -2.36 -26.68
N GLN A 129 18.89 -1.56 -26.06
CA GLN A 129 17.78 -0.90 -26.76
C GLN A 129 17.46 0.46 -26.14
N ARG A 130 17.25 1.48 -26.99
CA ARG A 130 16.78 2.83 -26.62
C ARG A 130 15.32 2.95 -27.06
N LYS A 131 14.38 3.16 -26.12
CA LYS A 131 12.91 3.00 -26.24
C LYS A 131 12.45 1.56 -25.98
N PHE A 132 12.65 1.14 -24.74
CA PHE A 132 12.06 -0.08 -24.17
C PHE A 132 10.66 0.19 -23.60
#